data_AF-F5VX01-F1
#
_entry.id   AF-F5VX01-F1
#
_cell.length_a   1.000
_cell.length_b   1.000
_cell.length_c   1.000
_cell.angle_alpha   90.00
_cell.angle_beta   90.00
_cell.angle_gamma   90.00
#
_symmetry.space_group_name_H-M   'P 1'
#
loop_
_entity.id
_entity.type
_entity.pdbx_description
1 polymer ?
#
loop_
_entity_poly.entity_id
_entity_poly.type
_entity_poly.pdbx_seq_one_letter_code
_entity_poly.pdbx_strand_id
1 'polypeptide(L)'
;MLYLGMGSLISLLILFSLVQSSNTDAANLLTKSTLETVQSLSAWQIYLLGVERVLALVLQISLTVWVYQSVRQKKWIYLVAAYGLHALFDLAPALSQVGWIANPLLVEGILLVEVLAFVWLTKSTFWKKSS
;
A
#
# COMPACT_ATOMS: atom_id res chain seq x y z
N MET A 1 -6.79 1.40 9.91
CA MET A 1 -5.99 0.97 8.74
C MET A 1 -4.55 0.58 9.14
N LEU A 2 -3.82 1.41 9.90
CA LEU A 2 -2.46 1.08 10.39
C LEU A 2 -2.35 -0.26 11.14
N TYR A 3 -3.31 -0.61 12.01
CA TYR A 3 -3.26 -1.89 12.77
C TYR A 3 -3.36 -3.15 11.89
N LEU A 4 -4.16 -3.13 10.82
CA LEU A 4 -4.28 -4.25 9.88
C LEU A 4 -3.05 -4.33 8.96
N GLY A 5 -2.50 -3.17 8.55
CA GLY A 5 -1.24 -3.10 7.81
C GLY A 5 -0.04 -3.57 8.62
N MET A 6 0.05 -3.21 9.91
CA MET A 6 1.13 -3.62 10.81
C MET A 6 1.12 -5.13 11.08
N GLY A 7 -0.06 -5.75 11.27
CA GLY A 7 -0.15 -7.21 11.43
C GLY A 7 0.31 -7.98 10.18
N SER A 8 -0.01 -7.46 8.99
CA SER A 8 0.45 -8.01 7.70
C SER A 8 1.97 -7.84 7.51
N LEU A 9 2.53 -6.68 7.89
CA LEU A 9 3.97 -6.42 7.81
C LEU A 9 4.78 -7.29 8.78
N ILE A 10 4.29 -7.48 10.01
CA ILE A 10 4.93 -8.37 10.99
C ILE A 10 4.95 -9.80 10.44
N SER A 11 3.85 -10.27 9.86
CA SER A 11 3.81 -11.59 9.21
C SER A 11 4.82 -11.69 8.07
N LEU A 12 4.90 -10.69 7.18
CA LEU A 12 5.84 -10.67 6.06
C LEU A 12 7.31 -10.64 6.51
N LEU A 13 7.65 -9.87 7.55
CA LEU A 13 9.01 -9.80 8.10
C LEU A 13 9.43 -11.12 8.74
N ILE A 14 8.50 -11.79 9.43
CA ILE A 14 8.73 -13.13 9.97
C ILE A 14 9.00 -14.11 8.84
N LEU A 15 8.23 -14.06 7.74
CA LEU A 15 8.46 -14.91 6.57
C LEU A 15 9.82 -14.69 5.91
N PHE A 16 10.24 -13.44 5.71
CA PHE A 16 11.57 -13.14 5.17
C PHE A 16 12.69 -13.68 6.06
N SER A 17 12.57 -13.51 7.38
CA SER A 17 13.54 -14.02 8.35
C SER A 17 13.63 -15.56 8.33
N LEU A 18 12.52 -16.25 8.12
CA LEU A 18 12.46 -17.71 8.02
C LEU A 18 13.09 -18.24 6.74
N VAL A 19 12.79 -17.61 5.60
CA VAL A 19 13.39 -17.96 4.30
C VAL A 19 14.91 -17.74 4.33
N GLN A 20 15.38 -16.69 5.01
CA GLN A 20 16.79 -16.36 5.07
C GLN A 20 17.58 -17.16 6.12
N SER A 21 16.95 -17.57 7.22
CA SER A 21 17.67 -18.22 8.33
C SER A 21 17.87 -19.73 8.20
N SER A 22 17.27 -20.42 7.22
CA SER A 22 17.37 -21.90 7.06
C SER A 22 17.06 -22.70 8.33
N ASN A 23 16.43 -22.08 9.35
CA ASN A 23 16.34 -22.62 10.70
C ASN A 23 14.94 -23.19 10.92
N THR A 24 14.85 -24.52 10.98
CA THR A 24 13.61 -25.30 11.03
C THR A 24 12.84 -25.15 12.34
N ASP A 25 13.45 -24.63 13.40
CA ASP A 25 12.80 -24.51 14.72
C ASP A 25 11.83 -23.32 14.79
N ALA A 26 12.07 -22.27 14.00
CA ALA A 26 11.17 -21.12 13.92
C ALA A 26 9.92 -21.40 13.05
N ALA A 27 9.95 -22.45 12.21
CA ALA A 27 8.78 -22.93 11.47
C ALA A 27 7.72 -23.57 12.38
N ASN A 28 8.13 -24.11 13.54
CA ASN A 28 7.21 -24.70 14.53
C ASN A 28 6.44 -23.64 15.35
N LEU A 29 6.86 -22.37 15.31
CA LEU A 29 6.15 -21.25 15.93
C LEU A 29 5.10 -20.62 15.00
N LEU A 30 5.06 -21.03 13.74
CA LEU A 30 4.04 -20.60 12.80
C LEU A 30 2.78 -21.45 12.95
N THR A 31 1.63 -20.80 13.08
CA THR A 31 0.32 -21.45 12.94
C THR A 31 0.25 -22.18 11.60
N LYS A 32 -0.37 -23.37 11.53
CA LYS A 32 -0.50 -24.16 10.29
C LYS A 32 -0.97 -23.34 9.08
N SER A 33 -1.83 -22.34 9.31
CA SER A 33 -2.31 -21.39 8.30
C SER A 33 -1.21 -20.56 7.64
N THR A 34 -0.17 -20.16 8.37
CA THR A 34 0.95 -19.40 7.83
C THR A 34 1.87 -20.29 7.01
N LEU A 35 2.06 -21.56 7.42
CA LEU A 35 2.87 -22.53 6.69
C LEU A 35 2.23 -22.90 5.34
N GLU A 36 0.91 -23.09 5.30
CA GLU A 36 0.14 -23.34 4.07
C GLU A 36 0.14 -22.11 3.14
N THR A 37 0.09 -20.91 3.71
CA THR A 37 0.20 -19.65 2.95
C THR A 37 1.59 -19.48 2.35
N VAL A 38 2.65 -19.86 3.05
CA VAL A 38 4.04 -19.82 2.54
C VAL A 38 4.28 -20.88 1.46
N GLN A 39 3.75 -22.08 1.64
CA GLN A 39 3.89 -23.15 0.65
C GLN A 39 3.10 -22.89 -0.64
N SER A 40 2.04 -22.09 -0.56
CA SER A 40 1.23 -21.69 -1.72
C SER A 40 1.68 -20.37 -2.36
N LEU A 41 2.42 -19.52 -1.65
CA LEU A 41 2.95 -18.26 -2.17
C LEU A 41 4.33 -18.48 -2.81
N SER A 42 4.42 -18.23 -4.11
CA SER A 42 5.70 -18.12 -4.81
C SER A 42 6.50 -16.91 -4.30
N ALA A 43 7.84 -17.01 -4.30
CA ALA A 43 8.74 -15.91 -3.91
C ALA A 43 8.47 -14.60 -4.68
N TRP A 44 7.96 -14.71 -5.92
CA TRP A 44 7.54 -13.58 -6.74
C TRP A 44 6.32 -12.84 -6.16
N GLN A 45 5.31 -13.53 -5.65
CA GLN A 45 4.13 -12.91 -5.04
C GLN A 45 4.48 -12.15 -3.75
N ILE A 46 5.44 -12.64 -2.99
CA ILE A 46 5.97 -11.97 -1.79
C ILE A 46 6.64 -10.64 -2.17
N TYR A 47 7.38 -10.61 -3.29
CA TYR A 47 8.00 -9.39 -3.80
C TYR A 47 6.96 -8.35 -4.24
N LEU A 48 5.95 -8.76 -5.03
CA LEU A 48 4.87 -7.86 -5.47
C LEU A 48 4.12 -7.24 -4.29
N LEU A 49 3.82 -8.06 -3.26
CA LEU A 49 3.18 -7.56 -2.03
C LEU A 49 4.06 -6.52 -1.32
N GLY A 50 5.38 -6.70 -1.31
CA GLY A 50 6.31 -5.70 -0.76
C GLY A 50 6.31 -4.39 -1.56
N VAL A 51 6.30 -4.48 -2.89
CA VAL A 51 6.27 -3.32 -3.79
C VAL A 51 5.00 -2.51 -3.59
N GLU A 52 3.84 -3.16 -3.53
CA GLU A 52 2.54 -2.53 -3.26
C GLU A 52 2.57 -1.68 -1.97
N ARG A 53 3.19 -2.19 -0.90
CA ARG A 53 3.29 -1.49 0.39
C ARG A 53 4.20 -0.27 0.32
N VAL A 54 5.33 -0.35 -0.37
CA VAL A 54 6.22 0.80 -0.56
C VAL A 54 5.51 1.88 -1.36
N LEU A 55 4.79 1.52 -2.42
CA LEU A 55 4.00 2.45 -3.21
C LEU A 55 2.90 3.13 -2.37
N ALA A 56 2.17 2.36 -1.56
CA ALA A 56 1.16 2.89 -0.66
C ALA A 56 1.75 3.89 0.35
N LEU A 57 2.93 3.59 0.92
CA LEU A 57 3.63 4.51 1.82
C LEU A 57 4.03 5.82 1.12
N VAL A 58 4.55 5.73 -0.12
CA VAL A 58 4.91 6.91 -0.92
C VAL A 58 3.68 7.78 -1.21
N LEU A 59 2.56 7.16 -1.60
CA LEU A 59 1.30 7.88 -1.83
C LEU A 59 0.80 8.55 -0.55
N GLN A 60 0.83 7.85 0.58
CA GLN A 60 0.40 8.38 1.86
C GLN A 60 1.25 9.58 2.31
N ILE A 61 2.57 9.50 2.16
CA ILE A 61 3.48 10.63 2.42
C ILE A 61 3.15 11.79 1.46
N SER A 62 2.87 11.50 0.19
CA SER A 62 2.55 12.55 -0.78
C SER A 62 1.22 13.27 -0.50
N LEU A 63 0.23 12.57 0.06
CA LEU A 63 -1.04 13.18 0.49
C LEU A 63 -0.86 14.18 1.63
N THR A 64 0.21 14.08 2.43
CA THR A 64 0.52 15.09 3.45
C THR A 64 0.76 16.47 2.84
N VAL A 65 1.23 16.56 1.59
CA VAL A 65 1.40 17.83 0.86
C VAL A 65 0.05 18.50 0.61
N TRP A 66 -0.99 17.72 0.28
CA TRP A 66 -2.35 18.24 0.09
C TRP A 66 -2.94 18.78 1.38
N VAL A 67 -2.73 18.08 2.50
CA VAL A 67 -3.13 18.53 3.84
C VAL A 67 -2.35 19.79 4.26
N TYR A 68 -1.05 19.83 4.01
CA TYR A 68 -0.24 21.03 4.26
C TYR A 68 -0.76 22.23 3.47
N GLN A 69 -1.06 22.02 2.18
CA GLN A 69 -1.61 23.07 1.32
C GLN A 69 -3.03 23.49 1.73
N SER A 70 -3.84 22.59 2.28
CA SER A 70 -5.17 22.94 2.81
C SER A 70 -5.07 23.91 3.97
N VAL A 71 -4.11 23.68 4.88
CA VAL A 71 -3.85 24.57 6.02
C VAL A 71 -3.25 25.89 5.55
N ARG A 72 -2.23 25.86 4.68
CA ARG A 72 -1.54 27.06 4.18
C ARG A 72 -2.48 27.99 3.41
N GLN A 73 -3.35 27.44 2.56
CA GLN A 73 -4.31 28.23 1.78
C GLN A 73 -5.61 28.50 2.53
N LYS A 74 -5.79 27.98 3.77
CA LYS A 74 -7.05 27.99 4.54
C LYS A 74 -8.26 27.49 3.74
N LYS A 75 -8.03 26.59 2.78
CA LYS A 75 -9.04 26.03 1.89
C LYS A 75 -9.35 24.59 2.30
N TRP A 76 -10.44 24.42 3.03
CA TRP A 76 -10.91 23.12 3.51
C TRP A 76 -11.21 22.10 2.40
N ILE A 77 -11.51 22.57 1.17
CA ILE A 77 -11.74 21.71 0.01
C ILE A 77 -10.55 20.77 -0.28
N TYR A 78 -9.31 21.22 -0.06
CA TYR A 78 -8.12 20.40 -0.28
C TYR A 78 -7.96 19.33 0.79
N LEU A 79 -8.48 19.57 2.00
CA LEU A 79 -8.50 18.59 3.08
C LEU A 79 -9.48 17.46 2.76
N VAL A 80 -10.69 17.81 2.29
CA VAL A 80 -11.68 16.82 1.83
C VAL A 80 -11.14 16.03 0.64
N ALA A 81 -10.48 16.70 -0.31
CA ALA A 81 -9.83 16.02 -1.43
C ALA A 81 -8.73 15.06 -0.97
N ALA A 82 -7.90 15.43 0.01
CA ALA A 82 -6.86 14.55 0.54
C ALA A 82 -7.45 13.29 1.19
N TYR A 83 -8.51 13.43 2.01
CA TYR A 83 -9.19 12.27 2.60
C TYR A 83 -9.87 11.39 1.55
N GLY A 84 -10.51 11.99 0.55
CA GLY A 84 -11.13 11.24 -0.56
C GLY A 84 -10.11 10.45 -1.38
N LEU A 85 -8.99 11.08 -1.73
CA LEU A 85 -7.90 10.42 -2.45
C LEU A 85 -7.25 9.31 -1.61
N HIS A 86 -7.10 9.52 -0.29
CA HIS A 86 -6.58 8.48 0.60
C HIS A 86 -7.47 7.22 0.59
N ALA A 87 -8.78 7.41 0.75
CA ALA A 87 -9.73 6.29 0.73
C ALA A 87 -9.79 5.60 -0.64
N LEU A 88 -9.61 6.37 -1.73
CA LEU A 88 -9.58 5.82 -3.09
C LEU A 88 -8.37 4.91 -3.31
N PHE A 89 -7.16 5.37 -2.97
CA PHE A 89 -5.93 4.59 -3.15
C PHE A 89 -5.85 3.36 -2.24
N ASP A 90 -6.49 3.41 -1.07
CA ASP A 90 -6.57 2.27 -0.16
C ASP A 90 -7.60 1.21 -0.61
N LEU A 91 -8.46 1.53 -1.59
CA LEU A 91 -9.56 0.64 -2.01
C LEU A 91 -9.06 -0.59 -2.75
N ALA A 92 -8.18 -0.42 -3.76
CA ALA A 92 -7.66 -1.56 -4.53
C ALA A 92 -6.86 -2.56 -3.66
N PRO A 93 -5.94 -2.11 -2.78
CA PRO A 93 -5.29 -2.96 -1.78
C PRO A 93 -6.28 -3.65 -0.84
N ALA A 94 -7.30 -2.94 -0.37
CA ALA A 94 -8.30 -3.51 0.53
C ALA A 94 -9.15 -4.60 -0.14
N LEU A 95 -9.53 -4.40 -1.42
CA LEU A 95 -10.29 -5.38 -2.20
C LEU A 95 -9.44 -6.63 -2.53
N SER A 96 -8.14 -6.44 -2.78
CA SER A 96 -7.17 -7.54 -2.90
C SER A 96 -7.07 -8.34 -1.60
N GLN A 97 -6.97 -7.66 -0.47
CA GLN A 97 -6.83 -8.29 0.85
C GLN A 97 -8.06 -9.12 1.26
N VAL A 98 -9.27 -8.68 0.88
CA VAL A 98 -10.52 -9.42 1.16
C VAL A 98 -10.78 -10.53 0.13
N GLY A 99 -9.88 -10.71 -0.85
CA GLY A 99 -9.96 -11.78 -1.84
C GLY A 99 -10.92 -11.49 -3.00
N TRP A 100 -11.40 -10.26 -3.14
CA TRP A 100 -12.23 -9.84 -4.28
C TRP A 100 -11.39 -9.65 -5.54
N ILE A 101 -10.15 -9.19 -5.40
CA ILE A 101 -9.17 -9.13 -6.49
C ILE A 101 -8.15 -10.25 -6.29
N ALA A 102 -8.34 -11.35 -7.02
CA ALA A 102 -7.49 -12.54 -6.89
C ALA A 102 -6.14 -12.41 -7.64
N ASN A 103 -6.00 -11.44 -8.55
CA ASN A 103 -4.80 -11.28 -9.37
C ASN A 103 -3.95 -10.08 -8.87
N PRO A 104 -2.78 -10.32 -8.27
CA PRO A 104 -1.88 -9.27 -7.80
C PRO A 104 -1.44 -8.29 -8.89
N LEU A 105 -1.29 -8.75 -10.13
CA LEU A 105 -0.90 -7.88 -11.25
C LEU A 105 -1.98 -6.85 -11.61
N LEU A 106 -3.25 -7.18 -11.38
CA LEU A 106 -4.34 -6.22 -11.59
C LEU A 106 -4.30 -5.11 -10.53
N VAL A 107 -3.96 -5.46 -9.28
CA VAL A 107 -3.82 -4.50 -8.18
C VAL A 107 -2.69 -3.52 -8.49
N GLU A 108 -1.53 -4.03 -8.92
CA GLU A 108 -0.40 -3.20 -9.32
C GLU A 108 -0.73 -2.30 -10.51
N GLY A 109 -1.44 -2.81 -11.52
CA GLY A 109 -1.87 -2.01 -12.67
C GLY A 109 -2.79 -0.86 -12.25
N ILE A 110 -3.75 -1.11 -11.36
CA ILE A 110 -4.65 -0.09 -10.83
C ILE A 110 -3.85 0.95 -10.03
N LEU A 111 -2.98 0.51 -9.12
CA LEU A 111 -2.13 1.40 -8.31
C LEU A 111 -1.21 2.26 -9.18
N LEU A 112 -0.64 1.71 -10.26
CA LEU A 112 0.19 2.47 -11.19
C LEU A 112 -0.61 3.60 -11.85
N VAL A 113 -1.83 3.30 -12.32
CA VAL A 113 -2.73 4.29 -12.91
C VAL A 113 -3.12 5.35 -11.88
N GLU A 114 -3.41 4.95 -10.65
CA GLU A 114 -3.73 5.84 -9.54
C GLU A 114 -2.56 6.78 -9.19
N VAL A 115 -1.32 6.28 -9.14
CA VAL A 115 -0.12 7.09 -8.93
C VAL A 115 0.04 8.10 -10.06
N LEU A 116 -0.09 7.69 -11.32
CA LEU A 116 0.02 8.59 -12.47
C LEU A 116 -1.06 9.69 -12.43
N ALA A 117 -2.31 9.31 -12.13
CA ALA A 117 -3.42 10.23 -11.97
C ALA A 117 -3.17 11.20 -10.81
N PHE A 118 -2.66 10.72 -9.68
CA PHE A 118 -2.33 11.53 -8.51
C PHE A 118 -1.22 12.55 -8.80
N VAL A 119 -0.14 12.13 -9.45
CA VAL A 119 0.96 13.00 -9.86
C VAL A 119 0.45 14.07 -10.83
N TRP A 120 -0.38 13.67 -11.81
CA TRP A 120 -1.00 14.60 -12.74
C TRP A 120 -1.93 15.60 -12.05
N LEU A 121 -2.80 15.16 -11.14
CA LEU A 121 -3.71 16.00 -10.34
C LEU A 121 -2.92 16.99 -9.48
N THR A 122 -1.88 16.52 -8.80
CA THR A 122 -1.03 17.34 -7.94
C THR A 122 -0.30 18.41 -8.77
N LYS A 123 0.26 18.03 -9.92
CA LYS A 123 0.88 18.98 -10.85
C LYS A 123 -0.13 20.00 -11.40
N SER A 124 -1.29 19.53 -11.85
CA SER A 124 -2.35 20.40 -12.39
C SER A 124 -2.86 21.40 -11.35
N THR A 125 -3.00 20.98 -10.09
CA THR A 125 -3.56 21.80 -9.01
C THR A 125 -2.56 22.81 -8.47
N PHE A 126 -1.29 22.43 -8.29
CA PHE A 126 -0.30 23.30 -7.64
C PHE A 126 0.64 24.03 -8.61
N TRP A 127 0.83 23.53 -9.83
CA TRP A 127 1.75 24.13 -10.81
C TRP A 127 1.07 25.17 -11.71
N LYS A 128 -0.26 25.18 -11.85
CA LYS A 128 -0.99 26.16 -12.70
C LYS A 128 -1.12 27.56 -12.10
N LYS A 129 -0.40 27.92 -11.05
CA LYS A 129 -0.53 29.23 -10.37
C LYS A 129 0.72 30.12 -10.45
N SER A 130 1.37 30.14 -11.62
CA SER A 130 2.40 31.13 -11.98
C SER A 130 2.13 31.79 -13.34
N SER A 131 0.92 32.30 -13.55
CA SER A 131 0.65 33.28 -14.61
C SER A 131 -0.25 34.39 -14.08
#